data_AF-A0A521MFI6-F1
#
_entry.id   AF-A0A521MFI6-F1
#
_cell.length_a   1.000
_cell.length_b   1.000
_cell.length_c   1.000
_cell.angle_alpha   90.00
_cell.angle_beta   90.00
_cell.angle_gamma   90.00
#
_symmetry.space_group_name_H-M   'P 1'
#
loop_
_entity.id
_entity.type
_entity.pdbx_description
1 polymer ?
#
loop_
_entity_poly.entity_id
_entity_poly.type
_entity_poly.pdbx_seq_one_letter_code
_entity_poly.pdbx_strand_id
1 'polypeptide(L)'
;MMQANLHQPELEHLAGEALRDHQLVKLRAQLLRVYRDSPYYRDKFDAAGVDPLRFQGWEDYARYPFFDKEEERLSQERSREVMGHPFGMHVTCDVRDINRVSASSGTTGAPTYIGYTENDRAVSQDHVARMMARAGLVRGDRVLFAGVMSMWIVGIPAVDALLNLGFCVIPIGGLATTERFA
;
A
#
# COMPACT_ATOMS: atom_id res chain seq x y z
N MET A 1 30.78 -14.44 -0.75
CA MET A 1 29.36 -14.05 -0.81
C MET A 1 29.27 -12.60 -0.39
N MET A 2 28.74 -11.71 -1.23
CA MET A 2 28.44 -10.32 -0.81
C MET A 2 27.40 -10.39 0.32
N GLN A 3 27.67 -9.75 1.45
CA GLN A 3 26.65 -9.54 2.47
C GLN A 3 25.48 -8.77 1.83
N ALA A 4 24.26 -9.25 2.03
CA ALA A 4 23.08 -8.53 1.54
C ALA A 4 23.04 -7.15 2.22
N ASN A 5 22.97 -6.09 1.40
CA ASN A 5 22.75 -4.75 1.93
C ASN A 5 21.30 -4.66 2.40
N LEU A 6 21.07 -4.59 3.70
CA LEU A 6 19.73 -4.48 4.28
C LEU A 6 19.45 -3.02 4.63
N HIS A 7 18.24 -2.55 4.30
CA HIS A 7 17.82 -1.17 4.53
C HIS A 7 17.36 -0.95 5.98
N GLN A 8 16.75 -1.96 6.59
CA GLN A 8 16.28 -1.99 7.98
C GLN A 8 16.68 -3.33 8.64
N PRO A 9 17.97 -3.57 8.90
CA PRO A 9 18.48 -4.88 9.35
C PRO A 9 17.74 -5.42 10.59
N GLU A 10 17.40 -4.56 11.54
CA GLU A 10 16.70 -4.96 12.77
C GLU A 10 15.32 -5.57 12.48
N LEU A 11 14.59 -5.05 11.50
CA LEU A 11 13.28 -5.56 11.09
C LEU A 11 13.40 -6.70 10.09
N GLU A 12 14.35 -6.60 9.16
CA GLU A 12 14.56 -7.57 8.08
C GLU A 12 15.14 -8.91 8.57
N HIS A 13 15.74 -8.93 9.77
CA HIS A 13 16.19 -10.15 10.44
C HIS A 13 15.14 -10.77 11.37
N LEU A 14 14.00 -10.13 11.62
CA LEU A 14 12.94 -10.73 12.43
C LEU A 14 12.44 -12.01 11.76
N ALA A 15 12.35 -13.09 12.54
CA ALA A 15 11.89 -14.39 12.09
C ALA A 15 11.09 -15.10 13.19
N GLY A 16 10.33 -16.13 12.81
CA GLY A 16 9.60 -16.97 13.75
C GLY A 16 8.63 -16.18 14.63
N GLU A 17 8.67 -16.45 15.93
CA GLU A 17 7.81 -15.84 16.94
C GLU A 17 8.01 -14.31 17.04
N ALA A 18 9.26 -13.83 17.02
CA ALA A 18 9.55 -12.40 17.10
C ALA A 18 8.91 -11.60 15.95
N LEU A 19 8.88 -12.16 14.73
CA LEU A 19 8.18 -11.55 13.61
C LEU A 19 6.65 -11.56 13.82
N ARG A 20 6.10 -12.67 14.32
CA ARG A 20 4.65 -12.79 14.59
C ARG A 20 4.19 -11.82 15.67
N ASP A 21 4.97 -11.63 16.73
CA ASP A 21 4.65 -10.67 17.79
C ASP A 21 4.69 -9.23 17.29
N HIS A 22 5.71 -8.90 16.50
CA HIS A 22 5.80 -7.59 15.85
C HIS A 22 4.58 -7.32 14.95
N GLN A 23 4.17 -8.31 14.16
CA GLN A 23 2.98 -8.23 13.31
C GLN A 23 1.70 -8.08 14.13
N LEU A 24 1.58 -8.79 15.26
CA LEU A 24 0.39 -8.75 16.11
C LEU A 24 0.19 -7.38 16.75
N VAL A 25 1.27 -6.71 17.18
CA VAL A 25 1.22 -5.34 17.69
C VAL A 25 0.68 -4.39 16.61
N LYS A 26 1.21 -4.48 15.38
CA LYS A 26 0.75 -3.64 14.26
C LYS A 26 -0.69 -3.95 13.86
N LEU A 27 -1.07 -5.23 13.85
CA LEU A 27 -2.43 -5.66 13.53
C LEU A 27 -3.43 -5.11 14.55
N ARG A 28 -3.15 -5.21 15.86
CA ARG A 28 -4.03 -4.65 16.90
C ARG A 28 -4.26 -3.15 16.69
N ALA A 29 -3.20 -2.39 16.41
CA ALA A 29 -3.31 -0.96 16.13
C ALA A 29 -4.15 -0.70 14.86
N GLN A 30 -3.97 -1.50 13.81
CA GLN A 30 -4.72 -1.39 12.57
C GLN A 30 -6.21 -1.69 12.78
N LEU A 31 -6.56 -2.76 13.50
CA LEU A 31 -7.94 -3.13 13.78
C LEU A 31 -8.68 -2.04 14.56
N LEU A 32 -8.03 -1.47 15.57
CA LEU A 32 -8.56 -0.33 16.33
C LEU A 32 -8.75 0.91 15.44
N ARG A 33 -7.76 1.21 14.60
CA ARG A 33 -7.83 2.35 13.67
C ARG A 33 -9.00 2.22 12.70
N VAL A 34 -9.12 1.08 11.99
CA VAL A 34 -10.17 0.91 10.98
C VAL A 34 -11.57 0.94 11.60
N TYR A 35 -11.74 0.37 12.80
CA TYR A 35 -13.01 0.40 13.51
C TYR A 35 -13.41 1.81 13.97
N ARG A 36 -12.43 2.59 14.44
CA ARG A 36 -12.65 3.98 14.84
C ARG A 36 -12.96 4.88 13.64
N ASP A 37 -12.12 4.80 12.61
CA ASP A 37 -12.04 5.85 11.57
C ASP A 37 -12.84 5.52 10.31
N SER A 38 -13.24 4.27 10.09
CA SER A 38 -14.03 3.89 8.92
C SER A 38 -15.43 3.41 9.33
N PRO A 39 -16.50 4.09 8.85
CA PRO A 39 -17.86 3.60 9.07
C PRO A 39 -18.08 2.21 8.45
N TYR A 40 -17.47 1.92 7.30
CA TYR A 40 -17.58 0.62 6.66
C TYR A 40 -17.03 -0.52 7.55
N TYR A 41 -15.81 -0.37 8.08
CA TYR A 41 -15.22 -1.41 8.91
C TYR A 41 -15.91 -1.55 10.26
N ARG A 42 -16.41 -0.45 10.84
CA ARG A 42 -17.22 -0.51 12.05
C ARG A 42 -18.48 -1.36 11.85
N ASP A 43 -19.30 -1.01 10.87
CA ASP A 43 -20.55 -1.74 10.57
C ASP A 43 -20.27 -3.22 10.27
N LYS A 44 -19.19 -3.49 9.53
CA LYS A 44 -18.80 -4.85 9.14
C LYS A 44 -18.30 -5.69 10.32
N PHE A 45 -17.52 -5.10 11.22
CA PHE A 45 -17.04 -5.79 12.42
C PHE A 45 -18.19 -6.05 13.41
N ASP A 46 -19.07 -5.07 13.60
CA ASP A 46 -20.26 -5.21 14.44
C ASP A 46 -21.17 -6.33 13.92
N ALA A 47 -21.42 -6.39 12.60
CA ALA A 47 -22.22 -7.44 11.98
C ALA A 47 -21.59 -8.84 12.09
N ALA A 48 -20.25 -8.93 12.09
CA ALA A 48 -19.52 -10.18 12.29
C ALA A 48 -19.36 -10.55 13.78
N GLY A 49 -19.79 -9.69 14.71
CA GLY A 49 -19.65 -9.92 16.15
C GLY A 49 -18.21 -9.92 16.64
N VAL A 50 -17.29 -9.23 15.94
CA VAL A 50 -15.88 -9.11 16.32
C VAL A 50 -15.60 -7.73 16.90
N ASP A 51 -14.89 -7.69 18.03
CA ASP A 51 -14.54 -6.46 18.75
C ASP A 51 -13.02 -6.27 18.81
N PRO A 52 -12.47 -5.24 18.13
CA PRO A 52 -11.04 -4.91 18.21
C PRO A 52 -10.51 -4.63 19.60
N LEU A 53 -11.33 -4.14 20.54
CA LEU A 53 -10.92 -3.92 21.94
C LEU A 53 -10.71 -5.23 22.69
N ARG A 54 -11.32 -6.32 22.23
CA ARG A 54 -11.19 -7.67 22.81
C ARG A 54 -10.17 -8.54 22.08
N PHE A 55 -9.50 -8.03 21.05
CA PHE A 55 -8.56 -8.78 20.22
C PHE A 55 -7.33 -9.31 20.99
N GLN A 56 -7.22 -10.63 21.13
CA GLN A 56 -6.15 -11.30 21.87
C GLN A 56 -5.06 -11.90 20.98
N GLY A 57 -5.33 -12.24 19.71
CA GLY A 57 -4.36 -13.01 18.94
C GLY A 57 -4.79 -13.44 17.54
N TRP A 58 -4.00 -14.33 16.95
CA TRP A 58 -4.21 -14.84 15.60
C TRP A 58 -5.46 -15.71 15.48
N GLU A 59 -5.82 -16.44 16.54
CA GLU A 59 -7.05 -17.22 16.63
C GLU A 59 -8.30 -16.33 16.57
N ASP A 60 -8.23 -15.14 17.16
CA ASP A 60 -9.29 -14.14 17.03
C ASP A 60 -9.32 -13.53 15.64
N TYR A 61 -8.16 -13.28 15.05
CA TYR A 61 -8.05 -12.68 13.72
C TYR A 61 -8.75 -13.52 12.65
N ALA A 62 -8.71 -14.85 12.78
CA ALA A 62 -9.38 -15.77 11.86
C ALA A 62 -10.91 -15.56 11.77
N ARG A 63 -11.53 -14.87 12.73
CA ARG A 63 -12.96 -14.54 12.72
C ARG A 63 -13.29 -13.22 12.03
N TYR A 64 -12.28 -12.37 11.75
CA TYR A 64 -12.52 -11.09 11.09
C TYR A 64 -12.92 -11.31 9.64
N PRO A 65 -13.93 -10.59 9.14
CA PRO A 65 -14.45 -10.80 7.80
C PRO A 65 -13.47 -10.29 6.73
N PHE A 66 -13.40 -11.00 5.61
CA PHE A 66 -12.65 -10.57 4.43
C PHE A 66 -13.25 -9.31 3.82
N PHE A 67 -12.43 -8.51 3.15
CA PHE A 67 -12.85 -7.39 2.29
C PHE A 67 -12.46 -7.71 0.86
N ASP A 68 -13.44 -7.93 -0.01
CA ASP A 68 -13.21 -8.32 -1.39
C ASP A 68 -13.31 -7.14 -2.38
N LYS A 69 -13.09 -7.44 -3.66
CA LYS A 69 -13.10 -6.43 -4.72
C LYS A 69 -14.48 -5.87 -5.01
N GLU A 70 -15.53 -6.63 -4.79
CA GLU A 70 -16.90 -6.15 -5.03
C GLU A 70 -17.33 -5.22 -3.91
N GLU A 71 -16.99 -5.57 -2.67
CA GLU A 71 -17.20 -4.70 -1.53
C GLU A 71 -16.43 -3.38 -1.64
N GLU A 72 -15.21 -3.39 -2.20
CA GLU A 72 -14.45 -2.18 -2.51
C GLU A 72 -15.22 -1.28 -3.48
N ARG A 73 -15.77 -1.84 -4.57
CA ARG A 73 -16.55 -1.07 -5.57
C ARG A 73 -17.80 -0.47 -4.95
N LEU A 74 -18.62 -1.28 -4.29
CA LEU A 74 -19.85 -0.83 -3.62
C LEU A 74 -19.55 0.24 -2.57
N SER A 75 -18.46 0.06 -1.82
CA SER A 75 -18.03 1.05 -0.85
C SER A 75 -17.64 2.38 -1.51
N GLN A 76 -17.00 2.37 -2.69
CA GLN A 76 -16.62 3.56 -3.44
C GLN A 76 -17.80 4.22 -4.14
N GLU A 77 -18.75 3.45 -4.66
CA GLU A 77 -20.01 3.95 -5.19
C GLU A 77 -20.77 4.70 -4.09
N ARG A 78 -20.94 4.06 -2.92
CA ARG A 78 -21.61 4.70 -1.78
C ARG A 78 -20.92 5.99 -1.33
N SER A 79 -19.59 6.04 -1.24
CA SER A 79 -18.91 7.28 -0.85
C SER A 79 -19.04 8.39 -1.89
N ARG A 80 -19.14 8.06 -3.18
CA ARG A 80 -19.40 9.06 -4.22
C ARG A 80 -20.77 9.69 -4.05
N GLU A 81 -21.77 8.88 -3.78
CA GLU A 81 -23.15 9.33 -3.58
C GLU A 81 -23.32 10.15 -2.30
N VAL A 82 -22.79 9.66 -1.18
CA VAL A 82 -23.09 10.25 0.15
C VAL A 82 -22.03 11.22 0.67
N MET A 83 -20.79 11.13 0.19
CA MET A 83 -19.66 11.95 0.66
C MET A 83 -18.97 12.75 -0.47
N GLY A 84 -19.34 12.53 -1.73
CA GLY A 84 -18.78 13.27 -2.87
C GLY A 84 -17.34 12.92 -3.23
N HIS A 85 -16.82 11.75 -2.83
CA HIS A 85 -15.46 11.31 -3.18
C HIS A 85 -15.37 9.82 -3.55
N PRO A 86 -14.36 9.39 -4.34
CA PRO A 86 -14.27 8.02 -4.87
C PRO A 86 -13.47 7.03 -4.01
N PHE A 87 -13.08 7.39 -2.79
CA PHE A 87 -12.14 6.62 -1.96
C PHE A 87 -12.79 5.57 -1.04
N GLY A 88 -14.10 5.45 -1.09
CA GLY A 88 -14.84 4.46 -0.33
C GLY A 88 -15.19 4.89 1.09
N MET A 89 -16.31 4.40 1.57
CA MET A 89 -16.68 4.41 3.00
C MET A 89 -15.64 3.70 3.90
N HIS A 90 -14.74 2.91 3.29
CA HIS A 90 -13.61 2.26 3.94
C HIS A 90 -12.38 3.15 4.16
N VAL A 91 -12.38 4.40 3.65
CA VAL A 91 -11.31 5.37 3.90
C VAL A 91 -11.18 5.66 5.40
N THR A 92 -9.95 5.84 5.90
CA THR A 92 -9.66 6.09 7.33
C THR A 92 -8.95 7.41 7.60
N CYS A 93 -8.59 8.16 6.57
CA CYS A 93 -8.00 9.50 6.70
C CYS A 93 -9.00 10.55 6.24
N ASP A 94 -8.72 11.82 6.57
CA ASP A 94 -9.41 12.92 5.89
C ASP A 94 -9.01 12.87 4.40
N VAL A 95 -10.00 12.96 3.52
CA VAL A 95 -9.77 12.93 2.08
C VAL A 95 -8.91 14.10 1.58
N ARG A 96 -8.80 15.19 2.37
CA ARG A 96 -7.90 16.32 2.11
C ARG A 96 -6.43 15.99 2.35
N ASP A 97 -6.14 14.95 3.13
CA ASP A 97 -4.77 14.48 3.37
C ASP A 97 -4.27 13.58 2.23
N ILE A 98 -5.15 13.17 1.33
CA ILE A 98 -4.81 12.35 0.16
C ILE A 98 -4.08 13.22 -0.87
N ASN A 99 -2.82 12.90 -1.12
CA ASN A 99 -1.97 13.65 -2.05
C ASN A 99 -1.50 12.83 -3.26
N ARG A 100 -1.93 11.57 -3.36
CA ARG A 100 -1.75 10.75 -4.57
C ARG A 100 -2.90 9.77 -4.74
N VAL A 101 -3.33 9.56 -5.98
CA VAL A 101 -4.37 8.60 -6.32
C VAL A 101 -3.83 7.60 -7.34
N SER A 102 -4.05 6.32 -7.07
CA SER A 102 -3.85 5.24 -8.04
C SER A 102 -5.19 4.61 -8.40
N ALA A 103 -5.23 3.90 -9.52
CA ALA A 103 -6.40 3.19 -10.00
C ALA A 103 -6.02 1.78 -10.44
N SER A 104 -6.94 0.84 -10.22
CA SER A 104 -6.88 -0.46 -10.89
C SER A 104 -7.10 -0.30 -12.40
N SER A 105 -6.53 -1.19 -13.22
CA SER A 105 -6.60 -1.13 -14.69
C SER A 105 -8.00 -1.36 -15.27
N GLY A 106 -9.02 -1.63 -14.46
CA GLY A 106 -10.42 -1.71 -14.90
C GLY A 106 -10.71 -2.84 -15.89
N THR A 107 -9.90 -3.89 -15.94
CA THR A 107 -10.01 -4.95 -16.97
C THR A 107 -11.21 -5.89 -16.81
N THR A 108 -11.94 -5.81 -15.70
CA THR A 108 -13.09 -6.68 -15.36
C THR A 108 -14.33 -5.91 -14.91
N GLY A 109 -14.32 -4.57 -14.92
CA GLY A 109 -15.43 -3.75 -14.43
C GLY A 109 -15.03 -2.32 -14.09
N ALA A 110 -15.80 -1.65 -13.22
CA ALA A 110 -15.50 -0.30 -12.76
C ALA A 110 -14.12 -0.25 -12.04
N PRO A 111 -13.25 0.72 -12.39
CA PRO A 111 -11.95 0.85 -11.74
C PRO A 111 -12.14 1.28 -10.28
N THR A 112 -11.41 0.65 -9.37
CA THR A 112 -11.29 1.14 -7.99
C THR A 112 -10.14 2.12 -7.85
N TYR A 113 -10.32 3.10 -6.97
CA TYR A 113 -9.37 4.18 -6.69
C TYR A 113 -8.76 4.02 -5.31
N ILE A 114 -7.45 4.24 -5.19
CA ILE A 114 -6.72 4.14 -3.93
C ILE A 114 -6.06 5.48 -3.68
N GLY A 115 -6.47 6.14 -2.59
CA GLY A 115 -5.85 7.38 -2.11
C GLY A 115 -4.69 7.09 -1.15
N TYR A 116 -3.61 7.84 -1.28
CA TYR A 116 -2.44 7.77 -0.41
C TYR A 116 -2.22 9.13 0.26
N THR A 117 -2.02 9.10 1.58
CA THR A 117 -1.46 10.22 2.33
C THR A 117 0.06 10.31 2.12
N GLU A 118 0.68 11.37 2.60
CA GLU A 118 2.14 11.49 2.61
C GLU A 118 2.80 10.32 3.37
N ASN A 119 2.24 9.93 4.52
CA ASN A 119 2.74 8.81 5.29
C ASN A 119 2.64 7.48 4.52
N ASP A 120 1.54 7.25 3.79
CA ASP A 120 1.40 6.02 2.99
C ASP A 120 2.43 5.98 1.84
N ARG A 121 2.79 7.15 1.30
CA ARG A 121 3.86 7.27 0.30
C ARG A 121 5.23 6.97 0.91
N ALA A 122 5.52 7.51 2.09
CA ALA A 122 6.76 7.21 2.81
C ALA A 122 6.90 5.71 3.11
N VAL A 123 5.84 5.07 3.61
CA VAL A 123 5.82 3.61 3.83
C VAL A 123 6.06 2.84 2.53
N SER A 124 5.47 3.28 1.42
CA SER A 124 5.70 2.68 0.10
C SER A 124 7.15 2.85 -0.37
N GLN A 125 7.76 4.00 -0.08
CA GLN A 125 9.17 4.26 -0.39
C GLN A 125 10.10 3.36 0.41
N ASP A 126 9.83 3.12 1.70
CA ASP A 126 10.58 2.17 2.55
C ASP A 126 10.50 0.73 2.02
N HIS A 127 9.38 0.33 1.41
CA HIS A 127 9.27 -0.98 0.75
C HIS A 127 10.21 -1.05 -0.46
N VAL A 128 10.20 -0.03 -1.33
CA VAL A 128 11.09 0.03 -2.50
C VAL A 128 12.54 0.08 -2.06
N ALA A 129 12.87 0.83 -1.01
CA ALA A 129 14.22 0.94 -0.45
C ALA A 129 14.79 -0.43 -0.05
N ARG A 130 13.99 -1.22 0.69
CA ARG A 130 14.33 -2.61 1.05
C ARG A 130 14.54 -3.49 -0.16
N MET A 131 13.65 -3.41 -1.16
CA MET A 131 13.78 -4.19 -2.40
C MET A 131 15.07 -3.86 -3.15
N MET A 132 15.39 -2.58 -3.33
CA MET A 132 16.57 -2.13 -4.07
C MET A 132 17.86 -2.50 -3.33
N ALA A 133 17.91 -2.28 -2.01
CA ALA A 133 19.07 -2.65 -1.20
C ALA A 133 19.36 -4.17 -1.29
N ARG A 134 18.32 -5.00 -1.18
CA ARG A 134 18.44 -6.47 -1.34
C ARG A 134 18.84 -6.90 -2.74
N ALA A 135 18.50 -6.13 -3.76
CA ALA A 135 18.96 -6.32 -5.13
C ALA A 135 20.41 -5.86 -5.36
N GLY A 136 21.07 -5.30 -4.34
CA GLY A 136 22.45 -4.81 -4.40
C GLY A 136 22.59 -3.42 -5.02
N LEU A 137 21.48 -2.73 -5.25
CA LEU A 137 21.47 -1.38 -5.81
C LEU A 137 21.85 -0.34 -4.74
N VAL A 138 22.59 0.68 -5.16
CA VAL A 138 23.05 1.77 -4.29
C VAL A 138 22.75 3.13 -4.91
N ARG A 139 22.73 4.17 -4.06
CA ARG A 139 22.55 5.55 -4.50
C ARG A 139 23.49 5.89 -5.66
N GLY A 140 22.95 6.51 -6.71
CA GLY A 140 23.69 6.87 -7.91
C GLY A 140 23.59 5.84 -9.04
N ASP A 141 23.14 4.61 -8.77
CA ASP A 141 22.89 3.64 -9.84
C ASP A 141 21.83 4.15 -10.83
N ARG A 142 22.00 3.77 -12.09
CA ARG A 142 21.07 4.08 -13.18
C ARG A 142 20.01 3.00 -13.29
N VAL A 143 18.74 3.37 -13.20
CA VAL A 143 17.61 2.44 -13.26
C VAL A 143 16.76 2.75 -14.49
N LEU A 144 16.74 1.83 -15.45
CA LEU A 144 15.82 1.88 -16.57
C LEU A 144 14.42 1.48 -16.10
N PHE A 145 13.48 2.42 -16.12
CA PHE A 145 12.10 2.16 -15.69
C PHE A 145 11.15 2.12 -16.89
N ALA A 146 10.70 0.91 -17.23
CA ALA A 146 9.84 0.61 -18.39
C ALA A 146 8.37 0.33 -18.04
N GLY A 147 7.91 0.77 -16.86
CA GLY A 147 6.52 0.60 -16.44
C GLY A 147 5.59 1.71 -16.94
N VAL A 148 4.27 1.49 -16.85
CA VAL A 148 3.25 2.46 -17.27
C VAL A 148 3.27 3.71 -16.38
N MET A 149 3.45 4.91 -16.95
CA MET A 149 3.45 6.20 -16.24
C MET A 149 2.05 6.82 -16.15
N SER A 150 1.14 6.14 -15.46
CA SER A 150 -0.24 6.59 -15.27
C SER A 150 -0.70 6.28 -13.83
N MET A 151 -2.01 6.21 -13.59
CA MET A 151 -2.61 5.88 -12.29
C MET A 151 -2.30 4.46 -11.80
N TRP A 152 -1.59 3.64 -12.60
CA TRP A 152 -1.21 2.31 -12.17
C TRP A 152 -0.22 2.36 -10.99
N ILE A 153 -0.50 1.57 -9.95
CA ILE A 153 0.19 1.63 -8.65
C ILE A 153 1.70 1.39 -8.72
N VAL A 154 2.19 0.62 -9.70
CA VAL A 154 3.63 0.34 -9.86
C VAL A 154 4.31 1.36 -10.79
N GLY A 155 3.55 2.28 -11.41
CA GLY A 155 4.06 3.29 -12.34
C GLY A 155 4.81 4.44 -11.67
N ILE A 156 4.16 5.61 -11.67
CA ILE A 156 4.67 6.84 -11.01
C ILE A 156 5.13 6.57 -9.56
N PRO A 157 4.43 5.74 -8.75
CA PRO A 157 4.89 5.49 -7.40
C PRO A 157 6.27 4.85 -7.26
N ALA A 158 6.64 3.96 -8.18
CA ALA A 158 7.97 3.37 -8.18
C ALA A 158 9.03 4.38 -8.62
N VAL A 159 8.72 5.22 -9.61
CA VAL A 159 9.61 6.31 -10.06
C VAL A 159 9.86 7.31 -8.93
N ASP A 160 8.81 7.77 -8.25
CA ASP A 160 8.93 8.66 -7.08
C ASP A 160 9.85 8.07 -6.01
N ALA A 161 9.68 6.77 -5.71
CA ALA A 161 10.49 6.11 -4.70
C ALA A 161 11.96 5.98 -5.11
N LEU A 162 12.22 5.59 -6.37
CA LEU A 162 13.57 5.49 -6.90
C LEU A 162 14.30 6.85 -6.90
N LEU A 163 13.61 7.92 -7.30
CA LEU A 163 14.16 9.28 -7.27
C LEU A 163 14.50 9.70 -5.83
N ASN A 164 13.60 9.45 -4.88
CA ASN A 164 13.83 9.78 -3.46
C ASN A 164 15.00 9.01 -2.85
N LEU A 165 15.23 7.77 -3.29
CA LEU A 165 16.37 6.96 -2.88
C LEU A 165 17.69 7.43 -3.54
N GLY A 166 17.63 8.34 -4.50
CA GLY A 166 18.78 8.92 -5.17
C GLY A 166 19.32 8.09 -6.33
N PHE A 167 18.47 7.26 -6.94
CA PHE A 167 18.80 6.61 -8.20
C PHE A 167 18.69 7.58 -9.37
N CYS A 168 19.50 7.37 -10.41
CA CYS A 168 19.30 8.01 -11.70
C CYS A 168 18.24 7.22 -12.48
N VAL A 169 16.98 7.65 -12.39
CA VAL A 169 15.87 6.97 -13.08
C VAL A 169 15.82 7.40 -14.54
N ILE A 170 15.73 6.43 -15.43
CA ILE A 170 15.53 6.61 -16.87
C ILE A 170 14.12 6.09 -17.19
N PRO A 171 13.08 6.94 -17.09
CA PRO A 171 11.69 6.51 -17.21
C PRO A 171 11.27 6.45 -18.69
N ILE A 172 11.68 5.40 -19.41
CA ILE A 172 11.25 5.20 -20.80
C ILE A 172 9.75 4.90 -20.92
N GLY A 173 9.12 4.48 -19.82
CA GLY A 173 7.70 4.15 -19.79
C GLY A 173 7.39 2.89 -20.59
N GLY A 174 6.10 2.56 -20.69
CA GLY A 174 5.63 1.41 -21.48
C GLY A 174 5.44 1.67 -22.98
N LEU A 175 5.69 2.91 -23.45
CA LEU A 175 5.39 3.35 -24.82
C LEU A 175 6.62 3.76 -25.64
N ALA A 176 7.78 3.99 -25.02
CA ALA A 176 9.01 4.31 -25.75
C ALA A 176 9.81 3.04 -26.09
N THR A 177 10.38 3.00 -27.29
CA THR A 177 11.30 1.94 -27.71
C THR A 177 12.72 2.22 -27.16
N THR A 178 13.46 1.18 -26.80
CA THR A 178 14.81 1.28 -26.20
C THR A 178 15.89 1.77 -27.16
N GLU A 179 15.59 1.85 -28.46
CA GLU A 179 16.56 2.12 -29.54
C GLU A 179 17.14 3.54 -29.53
N ARG A 180 16.61 4.47 -28.73
CA ARG A 180 17.03 5.88 -28.72
C ARG A 180 17.78 6.34 -27.47
N PHE A 181 18.05 5.43 -26.52
CA PHE A 181 18.75 5.76 -25.27
C PHE A 181 20.20 5.24 -25.21
N ALA A 182 20.69 4.63 -26.30
CA ALA A 182 22.06 4.17 -26.45
C ALA A 182 22.98 5.29 -26.97
#